data_AF-A0A969J7K0-F1
#
_entry.id   AF-A0A969J7K0-F1
#
_cell.length_a   1.000
_cell.length_b   1.000
_cell.length_c   1.000
_cell.angle_alpha   90.00
_cell.angle_beta   90.00
_cell.angle_gamma   90.00
#
_symmetry.space_group_name_H-M   'P 1'
#
loop_
_entity.id
_entity.type
_entity.pdbx_description
1 polymer ?
#
loop_
_entity_poly.entity_id
_entity_poly.type
_entity_poly.pdbx_seq_one_letter_code
_entity_poly.pdbx_strand_id
1 'polypeptide(L)'
;MFWTVLLRYFSALVLAGTLGLTVNFLIDSSAQAQPRGSIPSSSSNQALKSTWDAFQPPNRGVPGRREGGGTRGPLSCPSGANKLTALIPTSTLGRTASDQPSLLYYVPAVLDQIPVQLEITDESEKVIYTTSFKLSNDQPGIVQLSLADKSDAPDLKADQKYHWYLTIRCEPDSADASSDITVHGWIERVDLPTSEADQLAQMPPRDRLAIYQQEGLWYDMLSTLARLRAESPDDAAVEQQWSDLLKSVGLEKVTEEPLVSTQLIPGS
;
A
#
# COMPACT_ATOMS: atom_id res chain seq x y z
N MET A 1 44.03 -35.73 -27.56
CA MET A 1 45.28 -36.42 -27.96
C MET A 1 46.43 -35.45 -27.69
N PHE A 2 47.60 -35.97 -27.26
CA PHE A 2 48.82 -35.23 -26.84
C PHE A 2 48.72 -34.63 -25.43
N TRP A 3 49.67 -34.75 -24.49
CA TRP A 3 50.93 -35.51 -24.37
C TRP A 3 51.37 -35.42 -22.87
N THR A 4 52.10 -36.42 -22.38
CA THR A 4 52.69 -36.54 -21.02
C THR A 4 54.07 -35.86 -20.91
N VAL A 5 54.39 -35.18 -19.80
CA VAL A 5 55.77 -34.94 -19.25
C VAL A 5 55.64 -34.62 -17.73
N LEU A 6 56.00 -35.49 -16.76
CA LEU A 6 57.29 -35.67 -16.04
C LEU A 6 57.83 -34.35 -15.42
N LEU A 7 58.28 -34.20 -14.16
CA LEU A 7 59.29 -34.90 -13.33
C LEU A 7 59.27 -34.19 -11.94
N ARG A 8 58.97 -34.84 -10.80
CA ARG A 8 59.86 -35.43 -9.76
C ARG A 8 60.92 -34.52 -9.06
N TYR A 9 60.79 -34.48 -7.73
CA TYR A 9 61.82 -34.46 -6.65
C TYR A 9 62.66 -33.19 -6.37
N PHE A 10 62.65 -32.68 -5.12
CA PHE A 10 63.68 -32.96 -4.09
C PHE A 10 63.38 -32.24 -2.75
N SER A 11 63.73 -32.88 -1.64
CA SER A 11 63.56 -32.42 -0.26
C SER A 11 64.88 -31.93 0.36
N ALA A 12 64.76 -31.07 1.40
CA ALA A 12 65.77 -30.62 2.38
C ALA A 12 66.90 -29.71 1.83
N LEU A 13 67.53 -28.78 2.56
CA LEU A 13 67.94 -28.76 3.97
C LEU A 13 68.26 -27.32 4.43
N VAL A 14 68.26 -27.14 5.75
CA VAL A 14 68.46 -25.94 6.59
C VAL A 14 69.79 -25.17 6.38
N LEU A 15 69.76 -23.85 6.59
CA LEU A 15 70.89 -23.10 7.16
C LEU A 15 70.42 -21.87 7.95
N ALA A 16 70.90 -21.78 9.20
CA ALA A 16 70.76 -20.66 10.11
C ALA A 16 71.82 -19.58 9.84
N GLY A 17 71.53 -18.31 10.15
CA GLY A 17 72.52 -17.23 10.13
C GLY A 17 71.95 -15.86 10.52
N THR A 18 72.50 -15.29 11.58
CA THR A 18 72.11 -14.09 12.36
C THR A 18 72.50 -12.73 11.77
N LEU A 19 71.87 -11.65 12.28
CA LEU A 19 72.30 -10.24 12.49
C LEU A 19 71.11 -9.33 12.12
N GLY A 20 70.46 -8.57 13.01
CA GLY A 20 71.04 -7.68 14.01
C GLY A 20 71.15 -6.27 13.45
N LEU A 21 70.03 -5.56 13.27
CA LEU A 21 70.00 -4.12 12.97
C LEU A 21 68.78 -3.49 13.65
N THR A 22 69.05 -2.79 14.75
CA THR A 22 68.12 -1.93 15.48
C THR A 22 67.97 -0.61 14.73
N VAL A 23 66.75 -0.23 14.37
CA VAL A 23 66.44 1.13 13.90
C VAL A 23 65.57 1.80 14.96
N ASN A 24 66.18 2.76 15.67
CA ASN A 24 65.48 3.69 16.52
C ASN A 24 64.67 4.66 15.65
N PHE A 25 63.34 4.57 15.70
CA PHE A 25 62.46 5.65 15.27
C PHE A 25 61.98 6.41 16.50
N LEU A 26 62.48 7.64 16.65
CA LEU A 26 61.86 8.66 17.48
C LEU A 26 60.65 9.19 16.71
N ILE A 27 59.45 8.90 17.19
CA ILE A 27 58.23 9.58 16.73
C ILE A 27 57.66 10.30 17.94
N ASP A 28 57.95 11.59 17.99
CA ASP A 28 57.26 12.54 18.85
C ASP A 28 55.89 12.84 18.20
N SER A 29 54.80 12.43 18.84
CA SER A 29 53.47 12.92 18.51
C SER A 29 52.53 12.70 19.69
N SER A 30 52.43 13.73 20.50
CA SER A 30 51.32 13.95 21.41
C SER A 30 50.04 14.21 20.59
N ALA A 31 49.33 13.14 20.23
CA ALA A 31 47.94 13.23 19.78
C ALA A 31 47.03 12.97 20.99
N GLN A 32 46.46 14.03 21.56
CA GLN A 32 45.40 13.93 22.55
C GLN A 32 44.18 13.26 21.92
N ALA A 33 43.87 12.04 22.36
CA ALA A 33 42.59 11.40 22.06
C ALA A 33 41.47 12.15 22.81
N GLN A 34 40.72 12.99 22.11
CA GLN A 34 39.43 13.47 22.61
C GLN A 34 38.41 12.33 22.51
N PRO A 35 37.61 12.05 23.57
CA PRO A 35 36.54 11.08 23.46
C PRO A 35 35.51 11.62 22.47
N ARG A 36 35.33 10.93 21.33
CA ARG A 36 34.19 11.13 20.43
C ARG A 36 32.93 11.01 21.28
N GLY A 37 32.15 12.09 21.28
CA GLY A 37 30.86 12.16 21.95
C GLY A 37 30.02 10.93 21.64
N SER A 38 29.39 10.42 22.69
CA SER A 38 28.29 9.46 22.59
C SER A 38 27.29 9.95 21.55
N ILE A 39 27.09 9.15 20.52
CA ILE A 39 25.97 9.28 19.57
C ILE A 39 24.70 9.34 20.42
N PRO A 40 23.87 10.40 20.33
CA PRO A 40 22.54 10.34 20.90
C PRO A 40 21.80 9.28 20.09
N SER A 41 21.49 8.15 20.72
CA SER A 41 20.49 7.22 20.25
C SER A 41 19.15 7.94 20.29
N SER A 42 18.84 8.73 19.26
CA SER A 42 17.48 9.22 19.05
C SER A 42 16.65 8.03 18.61
N SER A 43 16.06 7.37 19.60
CA SER A 43 14.88 6.53 19.45
C SER A 43 13.86 7.29 18.62
N SER A 44 13.76 6.97 17.34
CA SER A 44 12.71 7.43 16.46
C SER A 44 11.41 6.75 16.88
N ASN A 45 10.81 7.26 17.95
CA ASN A 45 9.38 7.18 18.22
C ASN A 45 8.72 8.41 17.58
N GLN A 46 9.01 8.68 16.30
CA GLN A 46 8.14 9.56 15.53
C GLN A 46 6.90 8.75 15.16
N ALA A 47 5.85 9.00 15.91
CA ALA A 47 4.54 8.42 15.75
C ALA A 47 4.09 8.46 14.27
N LEU A 48 3.56 7.33 13.81
CA LEU A 48 2.96 7.03 12.50
C LEU A 48 1.78 7.96 12.08
N LYS A 49 1.65 9.14 12.68
CA LYS A 49 0.37 9.86 12.80
C LYS A 49 0.20 11.05 11.86
N SER A 50 1.07 11.34 10.88
CA SER A 50 0.99 12.66 10.21
C SER A 50 1.34 12.81 8.73
N THR A 51 1.61 11.75 7.94
CA THR A 51 1.79 11.93 6.48
C THR A 51 0.50 11.67 5.69
N TRP A 52 -0.34 10.74 6.14
CA TRP A 52 -1.56 10.34 5.43
C TRP A 52 -2.67 11.40 5.45
N ASP A 53 -2.74 12.20 6.51
CA ASP A 53 -3.82 13.18 6.75
C ASP A 53 -3.40 14.63 6.48
N ALA A 54 -2.22 14.87 5.90
CA ALA A 54 -1.73 16.23 5.63
C ALA A 54 -2.50 16.97 4.52
N PHE A 55 -3.48 16.32 3.88
CA PHE A 55 -4.25 16.89 2.79
C PHE A 55 -5.53 17.59 3.25
N GLN A 56 -5.72 18.82 2.79
CA GLN A 56 -6.96 19.59 2.88
C GLN A 56 -7.64 19.52 1.51
N PRO A 57 -8.85 18.93 1.37
CA PRO A 57 -9.56 18.90 0.10
C PRO A 57 -9.82 20.32 -0.42
N PRO A 58 -9.80 20.54 -1.75
CA PRO A 58 -10.15 21.83 -2.32
C PRO A 58 -11.51 22.27 -1.78
N ASN A 59 -11.59 23.52 -1.36
CA ASN A 59 -12.68 24.11 -0.59
C ASN A 59 -13.97 24.18 -1.43
N ARG A 60 -14.66 23.04 -1.58
CA ARG A 60 -15.95 22.88 -2.25
C ARG A 60 -16.79 21.83 -1.54
N GLY A 61 -17.05 22.07 -0.25
CA GLY A 61 -18.35 21.80 0.37
C GLY A 61 -18.81 20.36 0.64
N VAL A 62 -18.14 19.30 0.16
CA VAL A 62 -18.54 17.91 0.50
C VAL A 62 -17.33 17.11 1.00
N PRO A 63 -17.21 16.88 2.31
CA PRO A 63 -16.27 15.91 2.86
C PRO A 63 -16.49 14.53 2.21
N GLY A 64 -15.43 13.80 1.87
CA GLY A 64 -15.60 12.44 1.35
C GLY A 64 -16.39 11.55 2.34
N ARG A 65 -17.21 10.64 1.81
CA ARG A 65 -18.03 9.74 2.63
C ARG A 65 -17.37 8.38 2.71
N ARG A 66 -16.63 8.17 3.79
CA ARG A 66 -16.03 6.85 4.06
C ARG A 66 -17.04 5.80 4.47
N GLU A 67 -18.03 6.19 5.26
CA GLU A 67 -19.08 5.30 5.73
C GLU A 67 -20.34 5.51 4.91
N GLY A 68 -20.74 4.48 4.16
CA GLY A 68 -22.01 4.45 3.46
C GLY A 68 -23.14 4.48 4.49
N GLY A 69 -24.08 5.41 4.34
CA GLY A 69 -25.27 5.47 5.18
C GLY A 69 -26.48 5.13 4.35
N GLY A 70 -27.08 3.98 4.64
CA GLY A 70 -28.43 3.60 4.25
C GLY A 70 -29.19 3.27 5.53
N THR A 71 -30.27 4.01 5.81
CA THR A 71 -31.07 3.81 7.03
C THR A 71 -32.26 2.88 6.82
N ARG A 72 -32.57 2.56 5.55
CA ARG A 72 -33.76 1.82 5.13
C ARG A 72 -33.42 1.06 3.84
N GLY A 73 -32.88 -0.15 4.00
CA GLY A 73 -32.65 -1.06 2.90
C GLY A 73 -33.09 -2.47 3.30
N PRO A 74 -33.32 -3.37 2.34
CA PRO A 74 -33.63 -4.76 2.61
C PRO A 74 -32.49 -5.41 3.42
N LEU A 75 -32.79 -6.51 4.14
CA LEU A 75 -31.83 -7.25 4.97
C LEU A 75 -30.58 -7.74 4.20
N SER A 76 -30.67 -7.79 2.88
CA SER A 76 -29.59 -8.16 1.95
C SER A 76 -28.54 -7.07 1.76
N CYS A 77 -28.73 -5.87 2.33
CA CYS A 77 -27.77 -4.77 2.22
C CYS A 77 -27.19 -4.32 3.57
N PRO A 78 -25.92 -3.86 3.58
CA PRO A 78 -25.29 -3.28 4.76
C PRO A 78 -26.17 -2.24 5.46
N SER A 79 -26.61 -2.52 6.69
CA SER A 79 -27.46 -1.60 7.46
C SER A 79 -27.12 -1.65 8.96
N GLY A 80 -27.43 -0.57 9.68
CA GLY A 80 -27.21 -0.50 11.13
C GLY A 80 -25.79 -0.06 11.54
N ALA A 81 -25.19 -0.77 12.51
CA ALA A 81 -23.94 -0.36 13.17
C ALA A 81 -22.68 -0.63 12.32
N ASN A 82 -22.73 -1.60 11.40
CA ASN A 82 -21.63 -1.93 10.51
C ASN A 82 -21.99 -1.45 9.10
N LYS A 83 -21.19 -0.52 8.57
CA LYS A 83 -21.46 0.16 7.31
C LYS A 83 -20.41 -0.21 6.26
N LEU A 84 -20.80 -0.17 5.00
CA LEU A 84 -19.84 -0.15 3.89
C LEU A 84 -18.81 0.93 4.18
N THR A 85 -17.52 0.56 4.22
CA THR A 85 -16.46 1.48 4.65
C THR A 85 -15.34 1.53 3.62
N ALA A 86 -15.05 2.71 3.08
CA ALA A 86 -13.87 2.93 2.26
C ALA A 86 -12.61 2.92 3.12
N LEU A 87 -11.60 2.12 2.74
CA LEU A 87 -10.30 2.11 3.43
C LEU A 87 -9.41 3.23 2.88
N ILE A 88 -9.73 4.48 3.25
CA ILE A 88 -8.98 5.70 2.87
C ILE A 88 -8.66 6.57 4.11
N PRO A 89 -7.74 7.57 4.01
CA PRO A 89 -7.34 8.43 5.14
C PRO A 89 -8.42 9.42 5.59
N THR A 90 -8.33 9.97 6.82
CA THR A 90 -9.32 10.91 7.43
C THR A 90 -9.69 12.10 6.55
N SER A 91 -8.73 12.57 5.76
CA SER A 91 -8.85 13.61 4.73
C SER A 91 -9.71 13.22 3.52
N THR A 92 -9.96 11.92 3.33
CA THR A 92 -10.63 11.28 2.18
C THR A 92 -9.84 11.32 0.87
N LEU A 93 -8.61 11.83 0.90
CA LEU A 93 -7.66 11.73 -0.22
C LEU A 93 -6.62 10.65 0.08
N GLY A 94 -6.36 9.80 -0.90
CA GLY A 94 -5.12 9.05 -1.00
C GLY A 94 -4.28 9.50 -2.20
N ARG A 95 -2.96 9.39 -2.10
CA ARG A 95 -2.05 9.55 -3.23
C ARG A 95 -1.70 8.19 -3.84
N THR A 96 -1.39 8.17 -5.13
CA THR A 96 -0.94 6.97 -5.84
C THR A 96 0.12 7.29 -6.88
N ALA A 97 1.10 6.40 -7.04
CA ALA A 97 2.05 6.42 -8.15
C ALA A 97 1.62 5.49 -9.29
N SER A 98 0.68 4.57 -9.05
CA SER A 98 0.05 3.74 -10.08
C SER A 98 -0.96 4.54 -10.90
N ASP A 99 -0.92 4.42 -12.23
CA ASP A 99 -1.95 4.94 -13.16
C ASP A 99 -3.27 4.17 -13.08
N GLN A 100 -3.24 2.91 -12.64
CA GLN A 100 -4.42 2.08 -12.41
C GLN A 100 -4.41 1.58 -10.94
N PRO A 101 -4.75 2.44 -9.96
CA PRO A 101 -4.71 2.08 -8.54
C PRO A 101 -5.74 1.00 -8.16
N SER A 102 -5.53 0.38 -7.00
CA SER A 102 -6.53 -0.48 -6.36
C SER A 102 -7.27 0.27 -5.26
N LEU A 103 -8.60 0.09 -5.22
CA LEU A 103 -9.47 0.60 -4.17
C LEU A 103 -9.79 -0.53 -3.20
N LEU A 104 -9.78 -0.25 -1.89
CA LEU A 104 -10.15 -1.22 -0.87
C LEU A 104 -11.31 -0.71 -0.03
N TYR A 105 -12.26 -1.58 0.27
CA TYR A 105 -13.45 -1.27 1.07
C TYR A 105 -13.91 -2.48 1.87
N TYR A 106 -14.41 -2.24 3.07
CA TYR A 106 -15.01 -3.25 3.93
C TYR A 106 -16.50 -3.40 3.64
N VAL A 107 -16.91 -4.63 3.36
CA VAL A 107 -18.31 -5.03 3.14
C VAL A 107 -18.79 -5.80 4.37
N PRO A 108 -19.74 -5.25 5.17
CA PRO A 108 -20.15 -5.84 6.45
C PRO A 108 -21.25 -6.91 6.31
N ALA A 109 -21.42 -7.50 5.13
CA ALA A 109 -22.51 -8.42 4.83
C ALA A 109 -22.09 -9.45 3.76
N VAL A 110 -22.80 -10.58 3.75
CA VAL A 110 -22.78 -11.54 2.63
C VAL A 110 -23.69 -11.00 1.53
N LEU A 111 -23.14 -10.85 0.34
CA LEU A 111 -23.83 -10.39 -0.85
C LEU A 111 -23.83 -11.52 -1.88
N ASP A 112 -24.95 -11.69 -2.56
CA ASP A 112 -25.07 -12.63 -3.68
C ASP A 112 -25.52 -11.87 -4.93
N GLN A 113 -24.62 -11.76 -5.90
CA GLN A 113 -24.86 -11.16 -7.21
C GLN A 113 -25.44 -9.73 -7.15
N ILE A 114 -25.11 -8.99 -6.10
CA ILE A 114 -25.61 -7.63 -5.90
C ILE A 114 -24.93 -6.68 -6.91
N PRO A 115 -25.69 -5.87 -7.66
CA PRO A 115 -25.08 -4.92 -8.60
C PRO A 115 -24.31 -3.82 -7.86
N VAL A 116 -23.11 -3.56 -8.35
CA VAL A 116 -22.20 -2.52 -7.87
C VAL A 116 -21.78 -1.67 -9.05
N GLN A 117 -21.79 -0.36 -8.86
CA GLN A 117 -21.32 0.61 -9.84
C GLN A 117 -20.08 1.32 -9.29
N LEU A 118 -19.01 1.35 -10.09
CA LEU A 118 -17.85 2.21 -9.88
C LEU A 118 -17.94 3.36 -10.87
N GLU A 119 -17.85 4.58 -10.38
CA GLU A 119 -17.76 5.80 -11.18
C GLU A 119 -16.52 6.59 -10.77
N ILE A 120 -15.82 7.18 -11.73
CA ILE A 120 -14.66 8.05 -11.49
C ILE A 120 -14.87 9.34 -12.28
N THR A 121 -14.72 10.47 -11.60
CA THR A 121 -14.74 11.82 -12.18
C THR A 121 -13.37 12.48 -12.05
N ASP A 122 -13.09 13.45 -12.91
CA ASP A 122 -11.97 14.37 -12.72
C ASP A 122 -12.30 15.49 -11.70
N GLU A 123 -11.35 16.40 -11.43
CA GLU A 123 -11.55 17.57 -10.52
C GLU A 123 -12.65 18.54 -10.99
N SER A 124 -13.09 18.46 -12.25
CA SER A 124 -14.20 19.25 -12.80
C SER A 124 -15.55 18.54 -12.67
N GLU A 125 -15.60 17.40 -11.95
CA GLU A 125 -16.77 16.53 -11.79
C GLU A 125 -17.25 15.91 -13.10
N LYS A 126 -16.42 15.93 -14.15
CA LYS A 126 -16.72 15.23 -15.40
C LYS A 126 -16.44 13.74 -15.20
N VAL A 127 -17.44 12.91 -15.47
CA VAL A 127 -17.29 11.44 -15.50
C VAL A 127 -16.28 11.05 -16.57
N ILE A 128 -15.22 10.36 -16.16
CA ILE A 128 -14.19 9.82 -17.04
C ILE A 128 -14.26 8.30 -17.16
N TYR A 129 -14.91 7.63 -16.21
CA TYR A 129 -15.07 6.20 -16.20
C TYR A 129 -16.30 5.78 -15.40
N THR A 130 -17.06 4.82 -15.94
CA THR A 130 -18.15 4.16 -15.22
C THR A 130 -18.18 2.70 -15.62
N THR A 131 -18.30 1.82 -14.63
CA THR A 131 -18.48 0.38 -14.86
C THR A 131 -19.42 -0.22 -13.83
N SER A 132 -20.11 -1.28 -14.24
CA SER A 132 -21.03 -2.03 -13.39
C SER A 132 -20.65 -3.50 -13.38
N PHE A 133 -20.70 -4.11 -12.22
CA PHE A 133 -20.42 -5.53 -12.02
C PHE A 133 -21.30 -6.07 -10.89
N LYS A 134 -21.44 -7.39 -10.81
CA LYS A 134 -22.08 -8.03 -9.67
C LYS A 134 -21.04 -8.47 -8.66
N LEU A 135 -21.34 -8.26 -7.39
CA LEU A 135 -20.51 -8.61 -6.26
C LEU A 135 -21.12 -9.80 -5.52
N SER A 136 -20.32 -10.87 -5.38
CA SER A 136 -20.62 -12.00 -4.51
C SER A 136 -19.46 -12.25 -3.55
N ASN A 137 -19.77 -12.48 -2.28
CA ASN A 137 -18.85 -12.90 -1.23
C ASN A 137 -19.54 -13.91 -0.30
N ASP A 138 -18.75 -14.78 0.32
CA ASP A 138 -19.21 -15.84 1.22
C ASP A 138 -19.28 -15.40 2.69
N GLN A 139 -18.53 -14.35 3.05
CA GLN A 139 -18.50 -13.75 4.39
C GLN A 139 -18.24 -12.24 4.32
N PRO A 140 -18.62 -11.46 5.35
CA PRO A 140 -18.18 -10.08 5.51
C PRO A 140 -16.66 -9.97 5.48
N GLY A 141 -16.13 -8.89 4.91
CA GLY A 141 -14.68 -8.71 4.81
C GLY A 141 -14.27 -7.55 3.92
N ILE A 142 -12.96 -7.40 3.79
CA ILE A 142 -12.32 -6.37 2.96
C ILE A 142 -12.18 -6.90 1.53
N VAL A 143 -12.69 -6.10 0.60
CA VAL A 143 -12.66 -6.35 -0.84
C VAL A 143 -11.66 -5.41 -1.48
N GLN A 144 -10.85 -5.94 -2.39
CA GLN A 144 -9.97 -5.15 -3.26
C GLN A 144 -10.55 -5.08 -4.67
N LEU A 145 -10.55 -3.88 -5.23
CA LEU A 145 -11.00 -3.58 -6.58
C LEU A 145 -9.86 -2.89 -7.34
N SER A 146 -9.16 -3.64 -8.18
CA SER A 146 -8.12 -3.09 -9.04
C SER A 146 -8.73 -2.44 -10.27
N LEU A 147 -8.34 -1.20 -10.59
CA LEU A 147 -8.70 -0.58 -11.87
C LEU A 147 -8.11 -1.36 -13.05
N ALA A 148 -6.93 -1.97 -12.89
CA ALA A 148 -6.27 -2.76 -13.92
C ALA A 148 -7.05 -4.02 -14.34
N ASP A 149 -7.92 -4.51 -13.45
CA ASP A 149 -8.77 -5.68 -13.72
C ASP A 149 -10.08 -5.28 -14.41
N LYS A 150 -10.30 -4.00 -14.68
CA LYS A 150 -11.55 -3.50 -15.27
C LYS A 150 -11.36 -3.17 -16.73
N SER A 151 -12.29 -3.69 -17.55
CA SER A 151 -12.35 -3.36 -18.97
C SER A 151 -12.45 -1.85 -19.16
N ASP A 152 -11.63 -1.35 -20.08
CA ASP A 152 -11.65 0.04 -20.54
C ASP A 152 -11.40 1.08 -19.43
N ALA A 153 -10.82 0.68 -18.29
CA ALA A 153 -10.39 1.61 -17.27
C ALA A 153 -9.28 2.53 -17.84
N PRO A 154 -9.42 3.86 -17.74
CA PRO A 154 -8.41 4.77 -18.25
C PRO A 154 -7.19 4.79 -17.34
N ASP A 155 -6.02 5.00 -17.93
CA ASP A 155 -4.82 5.36 -17.18
C ASP A 155 -5.00 6.75 -16.57
N LEU A 156 -4.94 6.82 -15.24
CA LEU A 156 -5.00 8.09 -14.53
C LEU A 156 -3.72 8.89 -14.81
N LYS A 157 -3.89 10.14 -15.21
CA LYS A 157 -2.78 11.01 -15.59
C LYS A 157 -2.09 11.55 -14.34
N ALA A 158 -0.77 11.67 -14.42
CA ALA A 158 0.03 12.32 -13.40
C ALA A 158 -0.42 13.77 -13.14
N ASP A 159 -0.21 14.19 -11.89
CA ASP A 159 -0.50 15.51 -11.35
C ASP A 159 -1.97 15.93 -11.47
N GLN A 160 -2.87 14.94 -11.40
CA GLN A 160 -4.33 15.14 -11.43
C GLN A 160 -5.00 14.46 -10.25
N LYS A 161 -6.14 15.01 -9.84
CA LYS A 161 -7.02 14.37 -8.88
C LYS A 161 -8.29 13.84 -9.53
N TYR A 162 -8.78 12.76 -8.95
CA TYR A 162 -9.97 12.05 -9.38
C TYR A 162 -10.84 11.76 -8.17
N HIS A 163 -12.15 11.78 -8.35
CA HIS A 163 -13.11 11.42 -7.32
C HIS A 163 -13.78 10.11 -7.74
N TRP A 164 -13.61 9.06 -6.95
CA TRP A 164 -14.25 7.79 -7.19
C TRP A 164 -15.48 7.60 -6.29
N TYR A 165 -16.51 6.97 -6.83
CA TYR A 165 -17.74 6.61 -6.14
C TYR A 165 -17.99 5.12 -6.34
N LEU A 166 -18.23 4.40 -5.25
CA LEU A 166 -18.64 3.00 -5.27
C LEU A 166 -20.04 2.89 -4.69
N THR A 167 -20.99 2.48 -5.50
CA THR A 167 -22.41 2.37 -5.13
C THR A 167 -22.87 0.93 -5.20
N ILE A 168 -23.38 0.41 -4.09
CA ILE A 168 -24.06 -0.89 -4.02
C ILE A 168 -25.57 -0.64 -4.23
N ARG A 169 -26.14 -1.28 -5.26
CA ARG A 169 -27.57 -1.20 -5.58
C ARG A 169 -28.35 -2.21 -4.74
N CYS A 170 -28.99 -1.75 -3.68
CA CYS A 170 -29.64 -2.63 -2.71
C CYS A 170 -30.98 -3.18 -3.19
N GLU A 171 -31.70 -2.39 -3.99
CA GLU A 171 -32.96 -2.77 -4.62
C GLU A 171 -32.84 -2.56 -6.13
N PRO A 172 -32.09 -3.43 -6.85
CA PRO A 172 -31.78 -3.19 -8.26
C PRO A 172 -33.00 -3.23 -9.18
N ASP A 173 -34.10 -3.88 -8.75
CA ASP A 173 -35.37 -3.90 -9.47
C ASP A 173 -36.26 -2.68 -9.16
N SER A 174 -35.86 -1.84 -8.20
CA SER A 174 -36.56 -0.62 -7.81
C SER A 174 -36.03 0.57 -8.62
N ALA A 175 -36.93 1.47 -9.03
CA ALA A 175 -36.53 2.77 -9.56
C ALA A 175 -36.10 3.75 -8.46
N ASP A 176 -36.30 3.39 -7.19
CA ASP A 176 -35.91 4.19 -6.03
C ASP A 176 -34.47 3.85 -5.61
N ALA A 177 -33.57 4.82 -5.78
CA ALA A 177 -32.17 4.72 -5.34
C ALA A 177 -31.97 5.11 -3.87
N SER A 178 -33.04 5.38 -3.10
CA SER A 178 -32.92 5.82 -1.69
C SER A 178 -32.32 4.75 -0.77
N SER A 179 -32.34 3.49 -1.19
CA SER A 179 -31.73 2.36 -0.49
C SER A 179 -30.28 2.10 -0.89
N ASP A 180 -29.78 2.74 -1.95
CA ASP A 180 -28.42 2.54 -2.45
C ASP A 180 -27.38 3.07 -1.45
N ILE A 181 -26.28 2.34 -1.34
CA ILE A 181 -25.21 2.67 -0.41
C ILE A 181 -23.98 3.07 -1.20
N THR A 182 -23.56 4.33 -1.02
CA THR A 182 -22.39 4.88 -1.69
C THR A 182 -21.30 5.23 -0.69
N VAL A 183 -20.08 4.80 -0.98
CA VAL A 183 -18.83 5.33 -0.40
C VAL A 183 -18.00 5.98 -1.49
N HIS A 184 -17.22 6.99 -1.13
CA HIS A 184 -16.41 7.73 -2.10
C HIS A 184 -15.17 8.34 -1.48
N GLY A 185 -14.20 8.63 -2.34
CA GLY A 185 -12.92 9.20 -1.96
C GLY A 185 -12.21 9.85 -3.13
N TRP A 186 -11.09 10.50 -2.82
CA TRP A 186 -10.25 11.16 -3.79
C TRP A 186 -8.96 10.36 -4.03
N ILE A 187 -8.51 10.38 -5.27
CA ILE A 187 -7.19 9.93 -5.71
C ILE A 187 -6.42 11.15 -6.18
N GLU A 188 -5.18 11.32 -5.73
CA GLU A 188 -4.21 12.20 -6.38
C GLU A 188 -3.13 11.32 -7.00
N ARG A 189 -3.09 11.30 -8.34
CA ARG A 189 -2.05 10.59 -9.08
C ARG A 189 -0.82 11.49 -9.13
N VAL A 190 0.29 11.03 -8.58
CA VAL A 190 1.56 11.79 -8.54
C VAL A 190 2.61 11.10 -9.38
N ASP A 191 3.40 11.85 -10.12
CA ASP A 191 4.56 11.29 -10.80
C ASP A 191 5.71 11.06 -9.82
N LEU A 192 6.45 9.97 -10.01
CA LEU A 192 7.67 9.72 -9.23
C LEU A 192 8.89 10.07 -10.10
N PRO A 193 9.97 10.59 -9.51
CA PRO A 193 11.25 10.70 -10.20
C PRO A 193 11.63 9.36 -10.85
N THR A 194 12.17 9.38 -12.07
CA THR A 194 12.49 8.17 -12.83
C THR A 194 13.35 7.19 -12.03
N SER A 195 14.31 7.69 -11.25
CA SER A 195 15.15 6.86 -10.39
C SER A 195 14.37 6.09 -9.32
N GLU A 196 13.33 6.69 -8.73
CA GLU A 196 12.49 6.05 -7.71
C GLU A 196 11.50 5.07 -8.34
N ALA A 197 10.93 5.43 -9.49
CA ALA A 197 10.06 4.53 -10.25
C ALA A 197 10.81 3.26 -10.70
N ASP A 198 12.03 3.41 -11.24
CA ASP A 198 12.88 2.30 -11.63
C ASP A 198 13.27 1.43 -10.44
N GLN A 199 13.58 2.06 -9.30
CA GLN A 199 13.90 1.35 -8.06
C GLN A 199 12.68 0.53 -7.58
N LEU A 200 11.50 1.13 -7.51
CA LEU A 200 10.26 0.45 -7.12
C LEU A 200 9.93 -0.73 -8.03
N ALA A 201 10.15 -0.61 -9.34
CA ALA A 201 9.89 -1.67 -10.30
C ALA A 201 10.75 -2.93 -10.05
N GLN A 202 11.99 -2.76 -9.57
CA GLN A 202 12.93 -3.86 -9.32
C GLN A 202 12.86 -4.43 -7.90
N MET A 203 12.26 -3.71 -6.95
CA MET A 203 12.17 -4.13 -5.55
C MET A 203 11.08 -5.18 -5.32
N PRO A 204 11.30 -6.15 -4.41
CA PRO A 204 10.24 -7.01 -3.89
C PRO A 204 9.11 -6.20 -3.23
N PRO A 205 7.84 -6.67 -3.25
CA PRO A 205 6.70 -5.93 -2.69
C PRO A 205 6.88 -5.42 -1.27
N ARG A 206 7.47 -6.23 -0.36
CA ARG A 206 7.71 -5.84 1.04
C ARG A 206 8.65 -4.65 1.16
N ASP A 207 9.69 -4.61 0.33
CA ASP A 207 10.72 -3.58 0.42
C ASP A 207 10.19 -2.23 -0.11
N ARG A 208 9.17 -2.26 -0.98
CA ARG A 208 8.51 -1.05 -1.52
C ARG A 208 7.75 -0.26 -0.46
N LEU A 209 7.28 -0.92 0.62
CA LEU A 209 6.45 -0.31 1.66
C LEU A 209 7.12 0.91 2.30
N ALA A 210 8.44 0.87 2.51
CA ALA A 210 9.19 1.98 3.09
C ALA A 210 9.14 3.25 2.20
N ILE A 211 9.24 3.06 0.88
CA ILE A 211 9.17 4.15 -0.10
C ILE A 211 7.73 4.67 -0.17
N TYR A 212 6.73 3.78 -0.25
CA TYR A 212 5.33 4.20 -0.26
C TYR A 212 4.95 5.02 0.98
N GLN A 213 5.46 4.64 2.14
CA GLN A 213 5.28 5.40 3.37
C GLN A 213 6.00 6.77 3.34
N GLN A 214 7.26 6.80 2.88
CA GLN A 214 8.03 8.04 2.75
C GLN A 214 7.35 9.03 1.80
N GLU A 215 6.91 8.55 0.65
CA GLU A 215 6.27 9.34 -0.40
C GLU A 215 4.77 9.58 -0.15
N GLY A 216 4.18 8.97 0.89
CA GLY A 216 2.77 9.13 1.23
C GLY A 216 1.80 8.52 0.21
N LEU A 217 2.21 7.46 -0.48
CA LEU A 217 1.46 6.76 -1.53
C LEU A 217 0.45 5.76 -0.92
N TRP A 218 -0.68 6.29 -0.44
CA TRP A 218 -1.69 5.54 0.30
C TRP A 218 -2.21 4.31 -0.45
N TYR A 219 -2.64 4.47 -1.71
CA TYR A 219 -3.26 3.38 -2.45
C TYR A 219 -2.25 2.26 -2.77
N ASP A 220 -1.00 2.62 -3.08
CA ASP A 220 0.10 1.67 -3.32
C ASP A 220 0.47 0.92 -2.03
N MET A 221 0.60 1.63 -0.90
CA MET A 221 0.89 1.05 0.41
C MET A 221 -0.20 0.06 0.84
N LEU A 222 -1.45 0.49 0.81
CA LEU A 222 -2.58 -0.29 1.30
C LEU A 222 -2.80 -1.56 0.46
N SER A 223 -2.78 -1.43 -0.87
CA SER A 223 -2.94 -2.58 -1.77
C SER A 223 -1.77 -3.55 -1.70
N THR A 224 -0.54 -3.05 -1.53
CA THR A 224 0.64 -3.91 -1.36
C THR A 224 0.58 -4.68 -0.06
N LEU A 225 0.20 -4.04 1.05
CA LEU A 225 0.00 -4.74 2.33
C LEU A 225 -1.13 -5.76 2.26
N ALA A 226 -2.26 -5.43 1.62
CA ALA A 226 -3.35 -6.38 1.43
C ALA A 226 -2.90 -7.63 0.66
N ARG A 227 -2.13 -7.46 -0.42
CA ARG A 227 -1.53 -8.58 -1.15
C ARG A 227 -0.59 -9.40 -0.27
N LEU A 228 0.34 -8.77 0.44
CA LEU A 228 1.28 -9.48 1.32
C LEU A 228 0.56 -10.27 2.41
N ARG A 229 -0.53 -9.71 2.96
CA ARG A 229 -1.38 -10.35 3.96
C ARG A 229 -2.08 -11.58 3.39
N ALA A 230 -2.63 -11.47 2.18
CA ALA A 230 -3.26 -12.60 1.49
C ALA A 230 -2.27 -13.71 1.11
N GLU A 231 -1.06 -13.34 0.69
CA GLU A 231 0.00 -14.28 0.29
C GLU A 231 0.72 -14.93 1.49
N SER A 232 0.67 -14.30 2.67
CA SER A 232 1.39 -14.74 3.88
C SER A 232 0.57 -14.47 5.16
N PRO A 233 -0.56 -15.18 5.35
CA PRO A 233 -1.50 -14.91 6.45
C PRO A 233 -0.92 -15.18 7.86
N ASP A 234 0.14 -16.00 7.96
CA ASP A 234 0.81 -16.29 9.24
C ASP A 234 1.96 -15.31 9.57
N ASP A 235 2.21 -14.32 8.71
CA ASP A 235 3.27 -13.33 8.93
C ASP A 235 2.81 -12.23 9.89
N ALA A 236 3.16 -12.40 11.17
CA ALA A 236 2.83 -11.45 12.23
C ALA A 236 3.35 -10.02 11.98
N ALA A 237 4.43 -9.84 11.22
CA ALA A 237 4.94 -8.51 10.91
C ALA A 237 4.04 -7.80 9.88
N VAL A 238 3.52 -8.52 8.89
CA VAL A 238 2.55 -7.99 7.91
C VAL A 238 1.24 -7.64 8.58
N GLU A 239 0.71 -8.52 9.45
CA GLU A 239 -0.51 -8.26 10.21
C GLU A 239 -0.37 -7.01 11.11
N GLN A 240 0.77 -6.87 11.77
CA GLN A 240 1.05 -5.68 12.59
C GLN A 240 1.11 -4.40 11.74
N GLN A 241 1.80 -4.43 10.59
CA GLN A 241 1.88 -3.28 9.67
C GLN A 241 0.50 -2.91 9.09
N TRP A 242 -0.30 -3.90 8.73
CA TRP A 242 -1.69 -3.73 8.29
C TRP A 242 -2.53 -3.04 9.37
N SER A 243 -2.48 -3.59 10.60
CA SER A 243 -3.20 -3.02 11.72
C SER A 243 -2.77 -1.59 12.02
N ASP A 244 -1.47 -1.31 12.01
CA ASP A 244 -0.93 0.02 12.34
C ASP A 244 -1.32 1.05 11.27
N LEU A 245 -1.26 0.68 9.99
CA LEU A 245 -1.68 1.53 8.88
C LEU A 245 -3.15 1.93 9.03
N LEU A 246 -4.05 0.97 9.22
CA LEU A 246 -5.49 1.27 9.35
C LEU A 246 -5.80 2.07 10.63
N LYS A 247 -5.18 1.74 11.76
CA LYS A 247 -5.30 2.52 13.00
C LYS A 247 -4.83 3.96 12.83
N SER A 248 -3.80 4.20 12.01
CA SER A 248 -3.28 5.55 11.78
C SER A 248 -4.30 6.52 11.18
N VAL A 249 -5.32 6.00 10.50
CA VAL A 249 -6.38 6.78 9.84
C VAL A 249 -7.78 6.54 10.43
N GLY A 250 -7.87 5.99 11.64
CA GLY A 250 -9.13 5.79 12.36
C GLY A 250 -9.99 4.62 11.84
N LEU A 251 -9.35 3.63 11.21
CA LEU A 251 -10.01 2.41 10.71
C LEU A 251 -9.76 1.21 11.64
N GLU A 252 -9.58 1.44 12.95
CA GLU A 252 -9.27 0.39 13.92
C GLU A 252 -10.31 -0.75 13.95
N LYS A 253 -11.57 -0.44 13.65
CA LYS A 253 -12.69 -1.40 13.69
C LYS A 253 -12.63 -2.47 12.60
N VAL A 254 -11.89 -2.23 11.51
CA VAL A 254 -11.79 -3.17 10.37
C VAL A 254 -10.42 -3.82 10.26
N THR A 255 -9.56 -3.66 11.27
CA THR A 255 -8.19 -4.21 11.27
C THR A 255 -8.16 -5.74 11.22
N GLU A 256 -9.05 -6.37 12.00
CA GLU A 256 -9.15 -7.83 12.13
C GLU A 256 -10.06 -8.49 11.07
N GLU A 257 -10.70 -7.69 10.21
CA GLU A 257 -11.60 -8.22 9.18
C GLU A 257 -10.79 -8.99 8.11
N PRO A 258 -11.33 -10.10 7.58
CA PRO A 258 -10.63 -10.92 6.60
C PRO A 258 -10.56 -10.21 5.24
N LEU A 259 -9.50 -10.48 4.48
CA LEU A 259 -9.50 -10.22 3.04
C LEU A 259 -10.34 -11.30 2.36
N VAL A 260 -11.34 -10.90 1.59
CA VAL A 260 -12.27 -11.83 0.92
C VAL A 260 -12.06 -11.78 -0.58
N SER A 261 -12.00 -12.96 -1.19
CA SER A 261 -12.00 -13.09 -2.65
C SER A 261 -13.41 -12.87 -3.16
N THR A 262 -13.60 -11.91 -4.05
CA THR A 262 -14.91 -11.61 -4.63
C THR A 262 -14.97 -12.03 -6.08
N GLN A 263 -16.07 -12.68 -6.48
CA GLN A 263 -16.34 -12.88 -7.90
C GLN A 263 -16.95 -11.59 -8.47
N LEU A 264 -16.19 -10.93 -9.35
CA LEU A 264 -16.64 -9.74 -10.07
C LEU A 264 -17.19 -10.21 -11.41
N ILE A 265 -18.49 -10.41 -11.48
CA ILE A 265 -19.16 -10.86 -12.71
C ILE A 265 -19.46 -9.62 -13.54
N PRO A 266 -19.00 -9.53 -14.82
CA PRO A 266 -19.35 -8.42 -15.69
C PRO A 266 -20.87 -8.23 -15.75
N GLY A 267 -21.33 -6.97 -15.64
CA GLY A 267 -22.73 -6.65 -15.90
C GLY A 267 -23.05 -6.89 -17.37
N SER A 268 -24.18 -7.55 -17.65
CA SER A 268 -24.76 -7.71 -18.99
C SER A 268 -25.40 -6.41 -19.48
#